data_AF-A0A377ZVQ9-F1
#
_entry.id   AF-A0A377ZVQ9-F1
#
_cell.length_a   1.000
_cell.length_b   1.000
_cell.length_c   1.000
_cell.angle_alpha   90.00
_cell.angle_beta   90.00
_cell.angle_gamma   90.00
#
_symmetry.space_group_name_H-M   'P 1'
#
loop_
_entity.id
_entity.type
_entity.pdbx_description
1 polymer ?
#
loop_
_entity_poly.entity_id
_entity_poly.type
_entity_poly.pdbx_seq_one_letter_code
_entity_poly.pdbx_strand_id
1 'polypeptide(L)'
;MTAREVNFDGLPGLTHHYAGLSFGNEASTRHRYRVSNPQLAAKQGLKKMKALADAGYPQAVIPPQKRPNVPLLRQLGFSGSDEQVWPGWRSRSRICCRR
;
A
#
# COMPACT_ATOMS: atom_id res chain seq x y z
N MET A 1 -35.19 -11.17 8.38
CA MET A 1 -33.74 -11.30 8.15
C MET A 1 -33.01 -10.49 9.20
N THR A 2 -31.99 -11.05 9.83
CA THR A 2 -31.09 -10.34 10.74
C THR A 2 -29.78 -10.07 10.02
N ALA A 3 -29.44 -8.79 9.83
CA ALA A 3 -28.17 -8.37 9.26
C ALA A 3 -27.16 -8.07 10.38
N ARG A 4 -25.87 -8.20 10.09
CA ARG A 4 -24.78 -7.78 10.97
C ARG A 4 -23.78 -6.96 10.18
N GLU A 5 -23.25 -5.92 10.82
CA GLU A 5 -22.10 -5.20 10.29
C GLU A 5 -20.86 -6.10 10.37
N VAL A 6 -20.04 -6.07 9.32
CA VAL A 6 -18.80 -6.83 9.23
C VAL A 6 -17.69 -5.86 8.85
N ASN A 7 -16.61 -5.84 9.62
CA ASN A 7 -15.44 -5.03 9.34
C ASN A 7 -14.58 -5.71 8.27
N PHE A 8 -14.33 -5.02 7.17
CA PHE A 8 -13.39 -5.46 6.13
C PHE A 8 -12.18 -4.55 6.12
N ASP A 9 -11.06 -5.06 6.62
CA ASP A 9 -9.83 -4.27 6.72
C ASP A 9 -8.84 -4.58 5.59
N GLY A 10 -8.23 -3.53 5.04
CA GLY A 10 -7.15 -3.67 4.08
C GLY A 10 -5.85 -4.11 4.75
N LEU A 11 -5.24 -5.20 4.27
CA LEU A 11 -3.91 -5.62 4.71
C LEU A 11 -2.83 -4.72 4.05
N PRO A 12 -1.97 -4.04 4.82
CA PRO A 12 -0.87 -3.27 4.26
C PRO A 12 0.05 -4.11 3.38
N GLY A 13 0.31 -3.64 2.16
CA GLY A 13 1.17 -4.32 1.20
C GLY A 13 2.66 -4.14 1.46
N LEU A 14 3.48 -5.00 0.84
CA LEU A 14 4.95 -5.02 0.99
C LEU A 14 5.64 -3.73 0.52
N THR A 15 4.97 -2.96 -0.34
CA THR A 15 5.48 -1.70 -0.89
C THR A 15 5.01 -0.48 -0.11
N HIS A 16 4.46 -0.62 1.11
CA HIS A 16 4.12 0.52 1.96
C HIS A 16 5.31 1.49 2.11
N HIS A 17 5.08 2.79 1.90
CA HIS A 17 6.07 3.86 2.03
C HIS A 17 5.41 5.25 2.06
N TYR A 18 6.17 6.25 2.52
CA TYR A 18 5.69 7.63 2.66
C TYR A 18 6.18 8.52 1.51
N ALA A 19 5.44 8.54 0.41
CA ALA A 19 5.79 9.36 -0.76
C ALA A 19 5.25 10.79 -0.73
N GLY A 20 4.32 11.09 0.19
CA GLY A 20 3.70 12.41 0.30
C GLY A 20 2.93 12.84 -0.95
N LEU A 21 2.26 11.91 -1.63
CA LEU A 21 1.54 12.13 -2.89
C LEU A 21 0.14 12.75 -2.72
N SER A 22 -0.41 12.73 -1.50
CA SER A 22 -1.79 13.16 -1.24
C SER A 22 -1.82 14.62 -0.81
N PHE A 23 -1.95 15.54 -1.76
CA PHE A 23 -2.13 16.96 -1.47
C PHE A 23 -3.38 17.18 -0.59
N GLY A 24 -3.28 18.06 0.41
CA GLY A 24 -4.32 18.27 1.43
C GLY A 24 -4.27 17.27 2.61
N ASN A 25 -3.55 16.15 2.50
CA ASN A 25 -3.30 15.26 3.64
C ASN A 25 -1.99 15.67 4.34
N GLU A 26 -2.12 16.41 5.43
CA GLU A 26 -0.98 16.87 6.23
C GLU A 26 -0.09 15.74 6.73
N ALA A 27 -0.66 14.58 7.11
CA ALA A 27 0.13 13.46 7.57
C ALA A 27 1.00 12.88 6.43
N SER A 28 0.44 12.79 5.23
CA SER A 28 1.15 12.35 4.01
C SER A 28 2.31 13.30 3.68
N THR A 29 2.06 14.62 3.70
CA THR A 29 3.08 15.63 3.42
C THR A 29 4.16 15.69 4.50
N ARG A 30 3.79 15.68 5.78
CA ARG A 30 4.74 15.78 6.91
C ARG A 30 5.69 14.59 7.02
N HIS A 31 5.26 13.39 6.63
CA HIS A 31 6.06 12.17 6.71
C HIS A 31 6.74 11.81 5.38
N ARG A 32 6.66 12.68 4.38
CA ARG A 32 7.27 12.46 3.05
C ARG A 32 8.75 12.07 3.19
N TYR A 33 9.15 11.02 2.46
CA TYR A 33 10.50 10.45 2.41
C TYR A 33 11.03 9.89 3.74
N ARG A 34 10.18 9.72 4.76
CA ARG A 34 10.59 8.95 5.93
C ARG A 34 10.69 7.46 5.60
N VAL A 35 11.63 6.79 6.29
CA VAL A 35 11.74 5.33 6.23
C VAL A 35 10.46 4.70 6.77
N SER A 36 9.94 3.74 6.03
CA SER A 36 8.74 2.97 6.39
C SER A 36 9.12 1.54 6.77
N ASN A 37 8.28 0.91 7.58
CA ASN A 37 8.42 -0.50 7.94
C ASN A 37 7.14 -1.26 7.51
N PRO A 38 7.10 -1.84 6.29
CA PRO A 38 5.91 -2.53 5.77
C PRO A 38 5.48 -3.71 6.65
N GLN A 39 6.43 -4.46 7.20
CA GLN A 39 6.12 -5.59 8.08
C GLN A 39 5.47 -5.13 9.38
N LEU A 40 5.99 -4.06 9.99
CA LEU A 40 5.40 -3.48 11.19
C LEU A 40 4.00 -2.93 10.91
N ALA A 41 3.80 -2.23 9.79
CA ALA A 41 2.49 -1.72 9.39
C ALA A 41 1.46 -2.87 9.24
N ALA A 42 1.85 -3.96 8.58
CA ALA A 42 1.00 -5.14 8.45
C ALA A 42 0.68 -5.78 9.82
N LYS A 43 1.68 -5.94 10.70
CA LYS A 43 1.50 -6.48 12.06
C LYS A 43 0.58 -5.61 12.91
N GLN A 44 0.69 -4.29 12.83
CA GLN A 44 -0.19 -3.36 13.53
C GLN A 44 -1.64 -3.50 13.07
N GLY A 45 -1.87 -3.60 11.76
CA GLY A 45 -3.20 -3.85 11.19
C GLY A 45 -3.79 -5.19 11.66
N LEU A 46 -3.02 -6.28 11.55
CA LEU A 46 -3.43 -7.61 11.99
C LEU A 46 -3.75 -7.66 13.48
N LYS A 47 -2.95 -6.98 14.32
CA LYS A 47 -3.22 -6.88 15.77
C LYS A 47 -4.57 -6.23 16.04
N LYS A 48 -4.91 -5.15 15.32
CA LYS A 48 -6.21 -4.48 15.44
C LYS A 48 -7.35 -5.39 15.00
N MET A 49 -7.25 -6.01 13.82
CA MET A 49 -8.28 -6.90 13.27
C MET A 49 -8.56 -8.06 14.24
N LYS A 50 -7.50 -8.69 14.76
CA LYS A 50 -7.64 -9.80 15.72
C LYS A 50 -8.28 -9.36 17.03
N ALA A 51 -7.91 -8.18 17.56
CA ALA A 51 -8.51 -7.65 18.78
C ALA A 51 -10.02 -7.41 18.64
N LEU A 52 -10.48 -6.89 17.49
CA LEU A 52 -11.91 -6.70 17.21
C LEU A 52 -12.64 -8.04 17.02
N ALA A 53 -12.02 -8.97 16.29
CA ALA A 53 -12.56 -10.33 16.13
C ALA A 53 -12.74 -11.03 17.49
N ASP A 54 -11.74 -10.91 18.38
CA ASP A 54 -11.75 -11.50 19.72
C ASP A 54 -12.79 -10.84 20.65
N ALA A 55 -13.09 -9.57 20.43
CA ALA A 55 -14.17 -8.86 21.12
C ALA A 55 -15.56 -9.18 20.56
N GLY A 56 -15.68 -10.05 19.56
CA GLY A 56 -16.96 -10.52 19.00
C GLY A 56 -17.49 -9.72 17.81
N TYR A 57 -16.72 -8.77 17.29
CA TYR A 57 -17.08 -8.03 16.07
C TYR A 57 -16.69 -8.85 14.83
N PRO A 58 -17.63 -9.17 13.91
CA PRO A 58 -17.28 -9.88 12.68
C PRO A 58 -16.20 -9.15 11.89
N GLN A 59 -15.13 -9.86 11.54
CA GLN A 59 -13.94 -9.29 10.92
C GLN A 59 -13.49 -10.12 9.72
N ALA A 60 -13.13 -9.43 8.64
CA ALA A 60 -12.57 -9.98 7.42
C ALA A 60 -11.38 -9.14 6.93
N VAL A 61 -10.63 -9.69 5.98
CA VAL A 61 -9.41 -9.07 5.42
C VAL A 61 -9.52 -8.93 3.91
N ILE A 62 -9.12 -7.78 3.40
CA ILE A 62 -8.95 -7.50 1.96
C ILE A 62 -7.44 -7.54 1.63
N PRO A 63 -7.00 -8.37 0.66
CA PRO A 63 -5.58 -8.51 0.34
C PRO A 63 -5.00 -7.26 -0.34
N PRO A 64 -3.67 -7.04 -0.25
CA PRO A 64 -3.02 -5.92 -0.92
C PRO A 64 -3.00 -6.09 -2.44
N GLN A 65 -2.91 -4.98 -3.16
CA GLN A 65 -2.77 -4.98 -4.62
C GLN A 65 -1.36 -5.37 -5.07
N LYS A 66 -1.24 -5.91 -6.30
CA LYS A 66 0.07 -6.12 -6.96
C LYS A 66 0.80 -4.78 -7.10
N ARG A 67 2.02 -4.73 -6.56
CA ARG A 67 2.93 -3.59 -6.62
C ARG A 67 4.37 -4.09 -6.75
N PRO A 68 5.22 -3.50 -7.61
CA PRO A 68 4.93 -2.38 -8.52
C PRO A 68 3.91 -2.71 -9.61
N ASN A 69 3.14 -1.70 -10.06
CA ASN A 69 2.16 -1.88 -11.14
C ASN A 69 2.84 -1.75 -12.51
N VAL A 70 3.53 -2.81 -12.94
CA VAL A 70 4.26 -2.85 -14.23
C VAL A 70 3.36 -2.60 -15.44
N PRO A 71 2.12 -3.13 -15.52
CA PRO A 71 1.21 -2.80 -16.62
C PRO A 71 0.98 -1.29 -16.80
N LEU A 72 0.82 -0.54 -15.71
CA LEU A 72 0.71 0.92 -15.78
C LEU A 72 2.00 1.57 -16.29
N LEU A 73 3.17 1.08 -15.89
CA LEU A 73 4.44 1.59 -16.40
C LEU A 73 4.56 1.38 -17.92
N ARG A 74 4.05 0.26 -18.44
CA ARG A 74 4.02 0.01 -19.89
C ARG A 74 3.12 0.99 -20.63
N GLN A 75 1.94 1.28 -20.07
CA GLN A 75 1.04 2.31 -20.62
C GLN A 75 1.68 3.71 -20.63
N LEU A 76 2.57 4.00 -19.68
CA LEU A 76 3.33 5.25 -19.61
C LEU A 76 4.55 5.27 -20.56
N GLY A 77 4.73 4.26 -21.43
CA GLY A 77 5.76 4.24 -22.47
C GLY A 77 7.05 3.49 -22.12
N PHE A 78 7.10 2.78 -20.97
CA PHE A 78 8.24 1.92 -20.64
C PHE A 78 8.09 0.53 -21.28
N SER A 79 9.07 0.10 -22.08
CA SER A 79 9.08 -1.20 -22.77
C SER A 79 10.21 -2.12 -22.28
N GLY A 80 10.19 -3.39 -22.70
CA GLY A 80 11.14 -4.43 -22.26
C GLY A 80 10.52 -5.49 -21.34
N SER A 81 11.33 -6.35 -20.72
CA SER A 81 10.87 -7.29 -19.69
C SER A 81 10.45 -6.56 -18.40
N ASP A 82 9.74 -7.24 -17.49
CA ASP A 82 9.31 -6.64 -16.21
C ASP A 82 10.53 -6.13 -15.40
N GLU A 83 11.64 -6.86 -15.46
CA GLU A 83 12.92 -6.54 -14.83
C GLU A 83 13.63 -5.34 -15.50
N GLN A 84 13.36 -5.06 -16.77
CA GLN A 84 13.91 -3.90 -17.48
C GLN A 84 13.08 -2.63 -17.28
N VAL A 85 11.76 -2.80 -17.20
CA VAL A 85 10.81 -1.69 -17.00
C VAL A 85 11.03 -1.01 -15.64
N TRP A 86 11.32 -1.79 -14.60
CA TRP A 86 11.48 -1.24 -13.24
C TRP A 86 12.73 -0.35 -13.03
N PRO A 87 13.96 -0.76 -13.40
CA PRO A 87 15.15 0.10 -13.36
C PRO A 87 15.05 1.30 -14.30
N GLY A 88 14.45 1.12 -15.48
CA GLY A 88 14.19 2.21 -16.43
C GLY A 88 13.29 3.29 -15.83
N TRP A 89 12.27 2.89 -15.07
CA TRP A 89 11.39 3.82 -14.34
C TRP A 89 12.09 4.52 -13.17
N ARG A 90 12.87 3.80 -12.36
CA ARG A 90 13.61 4.38 -11.22
C ARG A 90 14.59 5.49 -11.63
N SER A 91 15.26 5.33 -12.76
CA SER A 91 16.28 6.28 -13.23
C SER A 91 15.71 7.56 -13.83
N ARG A 92 14.57 7.47 -14.54
CA ARG A 92 14.03 8.58 -15.35
C ARG A 92 12.88 9.34 -14.73
N SER A 93 12.28 8.83 -13.65
CA SER A 93 10.99 9.33 -13.21
C SER A 93 11.06 10.21 -11.94
N ARG A 94 10.48 11.41 -12.03
CA ARG A 94 10.04 12.22 -10.87
C ARG A 94 8.75 11.66 -10.24
N ILE A 95 8.03 10.79 -10.95
CA ILE A 95 6.83 10.07 -10.49
C ILE A 95 7.23 8.84 -9.66
N CYS A 96 8.46 8.34 -9.83
CA CYS A 96 9.01 7.34 -8.94
C CYS A 96 9.06 7.91 -7.53
N CYS A 97 8.25 7.32 -6.64
CA CYS A 97 8.28 7.55 -5.22
C CYS A 97 9.63 7.06 -4.68
N ARG A 98 10.65 7.91 -4.78
CA ARG A 98 11.98 7.64 -4.26
C ARG A 98 11.84 7.41 -2.75
N ARG A 99 12.40 6.30 -2.28
CA ARG A 99 12.65 6.07 -0.86
C ARG A 99 13.90 6.85 -0.47
#